data_AF-A0ABC8BNK3-F1
#
_entry.id   AF-A0ABC8BNK3-F1
#
_cell.length_a   1.000
_cell.length_b   1.000
_cell.length_c   1.000
_cell.angle_alpha   90.00
_cell.angle_beta   90.00
_cell.angle_gamma   90.00
#
_symmetry.space_group_name_H-M   'P 1'
#
loop_
_entity.id
_entity.type
_entity.pdbx_description
1 polymer ?
#
loop_
_entity_poly.entity_id
_entity_poly.type
_entity_poly.pdbx_seq_one_letter_code
_entity_poly.pdbx_strand_id
1 'polypeptide(L)'
;MQGTIDGFNYGAVTPVVAYVMACLGSALGLRCTIRSLRNDSSWKPGWLALGAAAIGSGIWTMHFIAMMGFRVAETPVTYDLQQTVLSLVVAIVVVGVGVFIVGYRGATRTALLSAGLVTGLGVAAMHYIGMASMRMNGRLEYDPVAVTLSVVIAVAAATAALWAAVSVKGFLPSLGASLVMGVAVTGMHYTGMSGLSVRLHEIHNSQALTGDPAVSIVLPMMIGPLTFLLLAGVVVMFDPLLVLGEGEWSAPASGGAGQQPSGGSRTAPAAPVAPTPPDVPAYDRPEAAPAYGRPEGYGSAYPQSYDRPADPGPGYPPQSGPRPPSTPPSW
;
A
#
# COMPACT_ATOMS: atom_id res chain seq x y z
N MET A 1 -50.54 3.21 0.52
CA MET A 1 -50.27 4.15 -0.61
C MET A 1 -48.84 3.99 -1.14
N GLN A 2 -48.46 4.58 -2.28
CA GLN A 2 -47.05 4.68 -2.73
C GLN A 2 -46.38 5.86 -2.00
N GLY A 3 -45.36 5.59 -1.18
CA GLY A 3 -44.62 6.65 -0.49
C GLY A 3 -43.66 7.35 -1.45
N THR A 4 -43.89 8.63 -1.73
CA THR A 4 -42.96 9.47 -2.50
C THR A 4 -41.61 9.55 -1.77
N ILE A 5 -40.52 9.17 -2.44
CA ILE A 5 -39.17 9.31 -1.90
C ILE A 5 -38.71 10.76 -2.16
N ASP A 6 -39.02 11.66 -1.21
CA ASP A 6 -38.50 13.03 -1.19
C ASP A 6 -37.00 13.02 -0.82
N GLY A 7 -36.16 12.55 -1.75
CA GLY A 7 -34.79 12.10 -1.50
C GLY A 7 -33.77 13.17 -1.03
N PHE A 8 -34.19 14.43 -0.86
CA PHE A 8 -33.29 15.55 -0.57
C PHE A 8 -33.91 16.55 0.42
N ASN A 9 -34.24 16.11 1.64
CA ASN A 9 -34.81 16.98 2.68
C ASN A 9 -33.86 18.13 3.12
N TYR A 10 -32.54 17.96 2.92
CA TYR A 10 -31.50 19.00 3.05
C TYR A 10 -30.94 19.48 1.69
N GLY A 11 -31.70 19.30 0.59
CA GLY A 11 -31.23 19.55 -0.77
C GLY A 11 -30.01 18.68 -1.13
N ALA A 12 -29.16 19.19 -2.03
CA ALA A 12 -27.94 18.51 -2.46
C ALA A 12 -26.82 18.44 -1.40
N VAL A 13 -27.04 18.92 -0.16
CA VAL A 13 -26.00 18.94 0.88
C VAL A 13 -25.64 17.53 1.34
N THR A 14 -26.61 16.66 1.62
CA THR A 14 -26.36 15.28 2.06
C THR A 14 -25.59 14.44 1.03
N PRO A 15 -25.94 14.38 -0.28
CA PRO A 15 -25.15 13.62 -1.26
C PRO A 15 -23.75 14.21 -1.47
N VAL A 16 -23.58 15.55 -1.39
CA VAL A 16 -22.27 16.20 -1.53
C VAL A 16 -21.37 15.91 -0.34
N VAL A 17 -21.88 16.01 0.90
CA VAL A 17 -21.09 15.66 2.10
C VAL A 17 -20.74 14.16 2.10
N ALA A 18 -21.68 13.30 1.73
CA ALA A 18 -21.42 11.87 1.57
C ALA A 18 -20.30 11.62 0.54
N TYR A 19 -20.37 12.23 -0.65
CA TYR A 19 -19.33 12.18 -1.67
C TYR A 19 -17.97 12.68 -1.16
N VAL A 20 -17.92 13.81 -0.47
CA VAL A 20 -16.68 14.35 0.12
C VAL A 20 -16.08 13.38 1.15
N MET A 21 -16.90 12.72 1.97
CA MET A 21 -16.42 11.72 2.93
C MET A 21 -15.86 10.45 2.26
N ALA A 22 -16.47 9.98 1.17
CA ALA A 22 -15.90 8.90 0.36
C ALA A 22 -14.58 9.33 -0.33
N CYS A 23 -14.50 10.56 -0.86
CA CYS A 23 -13.27 11.11 -1.42
C CYS A 23 -12.15 11.19 -0.37
N LEU A 24 -12.46 11.65 0.85
CA LEU A 24 -11.51 11.77 1.96
C LEU A 24 -10.96 10.40 2.37
N GLY A 25 -11.82 9.42 2.67
CA GLY A 25 -11.38 8.07 3.03
C GLY A 25 -10.59 7.39 1.90
N SER A 26 -10.98 7.62 0.64
CA SER A 26 -10.25 7.17 -0.55
C SER A 26 -8.86 7.79 -0.64
N ALA A 27 -8.73 9.11 -0.47
CA ALA A 27 -7.46 9.83 -0.55
C ALA A 27 -6.48 9.40 0.55
N LEU A 28 -6.95 9.33 1.80
CA LEU A 28 -6.12 8.92 2.94
C LEU A 28 -5.71 7.45 2.83
N GLY A 29 -6.65 6.58 2.46
CA GLY A 29 -6.40 5.18 2.16
C GLY A 29 -5.33 4.95 1.09
N LEU A 30 -5.48 5.66 -0.03
CA LEU A 30 -4.57 5.61 -1.17
C LEU A 30 -3.17 6.11 -0.79
N ARG A 31 -3.06 7.22 -0.03
CA ARG A 31 -1.78 7.72 0.50
C ARG A 31 -1.11 6.70 1.42
N CYS A 32 -1.80 6.20 2.43
CA CYS A 32 -1.27 5.20 3.37
C CYS A 32 -0.82 3.90 2.67
N THR A 33 -1.57 3.45 1.67
CA THR A 33 -1.22 2.24 0.91
C THR A 33 0.00 2.47 0.01
N ILE A 34 0.08 3.60 -0.71
CA ILE A 34 1.26 3.97 -1.51
C ILE A 34 2.49 4.17 -0.61
N ARG A 35 2.31 4.77 0.57
CA ARG A 35 3.35 4.99 1.59
C ARG A 35 3.92 3.69 2.14
N SER A 36 3.06 2.68 2.33
CA SER A 36 3.43 1.32 2.74
C SER A 36 4.18 0.54 1.64
N LEU A 37 3.83 0.79 0.37
CA LEU A 37 4.40 0.10 -0.78
C LEU A 37 5.78 0.64 -1.25
N ARG A 38 6.28 1.75 -0.68
CA ARG A 38 7.46 2.48 -1.22
C ARG A 38 8.56 2.84 -0.23
N ASN A 39 8.40 2.53 1.05
CA ASN A 39 9.44 2.80 2.05
C ASN A 39 9.67 1.55 2.90
N ASP A 40 10.67 0.76 2.52
CA ASP A 40 11.04 -0.50 3.18
C ASP A 40 11.54 -0.29 4.63
N SER A 41 11.90 0.93 5.01
CA SER A 41 12.28 1.32 6.38
C SER A 41 11.06 1.60 7.29
N SER A 42 9.83 1.56 6.77
CA SER A 42 8.61 1.83 7.54
C SER A 42 7.85 0.56 7.95
N TRP A 43 7.05 0.66 9.01
CA TRP A 43 6.19 -0.41 9.51
C TRP A 43 5.04 -0.71 8.51
N LYS A 44 5.36 -1.50 7.48
CA LYS A 44 4.51 -1.83 6.34
C LYS A 44 3.06 -2.21 6.72
N PRO A 45 2.80 -3.21 7.60
CA PRO A 45 1.42 -3.59 7.95
C PRO A 45 0.68 -2.50 8.74
N GLY A 46 1.36 -1.66 9.53
CA GLY A 46 0.73 -0.54 10.23
C GLY A 46 0.13 0.48 9.26
N TRP A 47 0.87 0.83 8.20
CA TRP A 47 0.38 1.72 7.14
C TRP A 47 -0.73 1.07 6.28
N LEU A 48 -0.69 -0.24 6.02
CA LEU A 48 -1.79 -0.94 5.35
C LEU A 48 -3.06 -0.97 6.22
N ALA A 49 -2.92 -1.19 7.53
CA ALA A 49 -4.03 -1.18 8.47
C ALA A 49 -4.66 0.22 8.59
N LEU A 50 -3.84 1.27 8.72
CA LEU A 50 -4.31 2.67 8.72
C LEU A 50 -5.02 3.03 7.42
N GLY A 51 -4.47 2.62 6.27
CA GLY A 51 -5.09 2.84 4.96
C GLY A 51 -6.43 2.11 4.80
N ALA A 52 -6.50 0.83 5.18
CA ALA A 52 -7.72 0.04 5.15
C ALA A 52 -8.80 0.60 6.08
N ALA A 53 -8.43 1.01 7.30
CA ALA A 53 -9.33 1.64 8.25
C ALA A 53 -9.86 2.99 7.74
N ALA A 54 -9.04 3.78 7.05
CA ALA A 54 -9.47 5.05 6.42
C ALA A 54 -10.46 4.82 5.26
N ILE A 55 -10.21 3.84 4.39
CA ILE A 55 -11.15 3.50 3.31
C ILE A 55 -12.45 2.96 3.89
N GLY A 56 -12.38 1.96 4.78
CA GLY A 56 -13.56 1.36 5.42
C GLY A 56 -14.41 2.40 6.16
N SER A 57 -13.78 3.27 6.97
CA SER A 57 -14.44 4.36 7.66
C SER A 57 -15.07 5.37 6.71
N GLY A 58 -14.40 5.74 5.61
CA GLY A 58 -14.92 6.70 4.63
C GLY A 58 -16.11 6.17 3.83
N ILE A 59 -16.04 4.90 3.39
CA ILE A 59 -17.15 4.23 2.69
C ILE A 59 -18.36 4.08 3.63
N TRP A 60 -18.15 3.67 4.88
CA TRP A 60 -19.21 3.53 5.89
C TRP A 60 -19.84 4.90 6.26
N THR A 61 -19.01 5.91 6.49
CA THR A 61 -19.50 7.27 6.82
C THR A 61 -20.26 7.88 5.65
N MET A 62 -19.80 7.68 4.41
CA MET A 62 -20.57 8.05 3.21
C MET A 62 -21.94 7.36 3.20
N HIS A 63 -21.98 6.04 3.37
CA HIS A 63 -23.21 5.26 3.30
C HIS A 63 -24.26 5.74 4.31
N PHE A 64 -23.88 5.96 5.57
CA PHE A 64 -24.81 6.43 6.59
C PHE A 64 -25.21 7.91 6.43
N ILE A 65 -24.32 8.80 5.97
CA ILE A 65 -24.70 10.18 5.64
C ILE A 65 -25.68 10.24 4.47
N ALA A 66 -25.50 9.37 3.47
CA ALA A 66 -26.46 9.24 2.37
C ALA A 66 -27.81 8.66 2.86
N MET A 67 -27.82 7.60 3.68
CA MET A 67 -29.06 7.07 4.29
C MET A 67 -29.78 8.12 5.15
N MET A 68 -29.07 8.92 5.95
CA MET A 68 -29.69 10.02 6.71
C MET A 68 -30.29 11.13 5.82
N GLY A 69 -29.91 11.21 4.55
CA GLY A 69 -30.55 12.07 3.55
C GLY A 69 -31.93 11.57 3.10
N PHE A 70 -32.16 10.26 3.15
CA PHE A 70 -33.44 9.63 2.81
C PHE A 70 -34.35 9.57 4.04
N ARG A 71 -35.40 10.39 4.07
CA ARG A 71 -36.52 10.25 5.02
C ARG A 71 -37.75 9.71 4.31
N VAL A 72 -38.32 8.63 4.84
CA VAL A 72 -39.68 8.20 4.50
C VAL A 72 -40.64 9.09 5.30
N ALA A 73 -41.45 9.89 4.62
CA ALA A 73 -42.19 11.01 5.23
C ALA A 73 -43.15 10.62 6.37
N GLU A 74 -43.59 9.36 6.43
CA GLU A 74 -44.65 8.91 7.34
C GLU A 74 -44.18 8.02 8.51
N THR A 75 -42.88 7.67 8.62
CA THR A 75 -42.39 6.79 9.70
C THR A 75 -41.01 7.19 10.23
N PRO A 76 -40.80 7.25 11.57
CA PRO A 76 -39.46 7.40 12.14
C PRO A 76 -38.62 6.15 11.87
N VAL A 77 -37.54 6.31 11.11
CA VAL A 77 -36.58 5.22 10.80
C VAL A 77 -35.58 5.10 11.95
N THR A 78 -35.70 4.03 12.73
CA THR A 78 -34.76 3.74 13.82
C THR A 78 -33.60 2.86 13.33
N TYR A 79 -32.44 2.91 13.98
CA TYR A 79 -31.24 2.18 13.56
C TYR A 79 -30.80 1.17 14.62
N ASP A 80 -30.57 -0.07 14.19
CA ASP A 80 -30.04 -1.13 15.02
C ASP A 80 -28.54 -0.94 15.27
N LEU A 81 -28.13 -0.72 16.53
CA LEU A 81 -26.73 -0.48 16.89
C LEU A 81 -25.82 -1.68 16.56
N GLN A 82 -26.30 -2.92 16.72
CA GLN A 82 -25.50 -4.12 16.49
C GLN A 82 -25.21 -4.30 14.99
N GLN A 83 -26.23 -4.18 14.13
CA GLN A 83 -26.04 -4.22 12.67
C GLN A 83 -25.21 -3.02 12.18
N THR A 84 -25.41 -1.83 12.76
CA THR A 84 -24.67 -0.63 12.40
C THR A 84 -23.18 -0.76 12.74
N VAL A 85 -22.81 -1.27 13.93
CA VAL A 85 -21.41 -1.60 14.30
C VAL A 85 -20.86 -2.73 13.44
N LEU A 86 -21.65 -3.79 13.18
CA LEU A 86 -21.23 -4.90 12.33
C LEU A 86 -20.88 -4.44 10.92
N SER A 87 -21.66 -3.53 10.32
CA SER A 87 -21.38 -2.95 9.01
C SER A 87 -20.01 -2.24 8.98
N LEU A 88 -19.69 -1.41 9.98
CA LEU A 88 -18.38 -0.74 10.07
C LEU A 88 -17.22 -1.74 10.19
N VAL A 89 -17.38 -2.78 11.02
CA VAL A 89 -16.36 -3.84 11.18
C VAL A 89 -16.16 -4.61 9.87
N VAL A 90 -17.24 -4.98 9.17
CA VAL A 90 -17.17 -5.66 7.86
C VAL A 90 -16.46 -4.79 6.82
N ALA A 91 -16.76 -3.48 6.75
CA ALA A 91 -16.03 -2.56 5.87
C ALA A 91 -14.52 -2.57 6.15
N ILE A 92 -14.11 -2.32 7.40
CA ILE A 92 -12.69 -2.22 7.75
C ILE A 92 -11.96 -3.55 7.52
N VAL A 93 -12.54 -4.67 7.94
CA VAL A 93 -11.92 -6.00 7.80
C VAL A 93 -11.78 -6.41 6.34
N VAL A 94 -12.83 -6.31 5.52
CA VAL A 94 -12.79 -6.88 4.15
C VAL A 94 -12.07 -5.95 3.17
N VAL A 95 -12.09 -4.63 3.39
CA VAL A 95 -11.16 -3.71 2.72
C VAL A 95 -9.72 -4.02 3.16
N GLY A 96 -9.49 -4.28 4.44
CA GLY A 96 -8.20 -4.72 4.99
C GLY A 96 -7.64 -5.95 4.28
N VAL A 97 -8.45 -7.00 4.11
CA VAL A 97 -8.04 -8.21 3.39
C VAL A 97 -7.57 -7.88 1.96
N GLY A 98 -8.32 -7.07 1.19
CA GLY A 98 -7.90 -6.70 -0.16
C GLY A 98 -6.65 -5.83 -0.21
N VAL A 99 -6.54 -4.82 0.66
CA VAL A 99 -5.37 -3.94 0.78
C VAL A 99 -4.12 -4.74 1.19
N PHE A 100 -4.24 -5.73 2.08
CA PHE A 100 -3.14 -6.61 2.45
C PHE A 100 -2.77 -7.59 1.33
N ILE A 101 -3.74 -8.20 0.64
CA ILE A 101 -3.46 -9.08 -0.51
C ILE A 101 -2.63 -8.34 -1.56
N VAL A 102 -2.99 -7.11 -1.91
CA VAL A 102 -2.25 -6.31 -2.90
C VAL A 102 -0.95 -5.74 -2.32
N GLY A 103 -0.94 -5.34 -1.04
CA GLY A 103 0.24 -4.85 -0.32
C GLY A 103 1.40 -5.85 -0.22
N TYR A 104 1.08 -7.16 -0.21
CA TYR A 104 2.08 -8.24 -0.16
C TYR A 104 2.26 -9.00 -1.49
N ARG A 105 1.24 -9.13 -2.35
CA ARG A 105 1.33 -9.86 -3.65
C ARG A 105 1.50 -8.95 -4.87
N GLY A 106 1.54 -7.63 -4.67
CA GLY A 106 1.78 -6.63 -5.69
C GLY A 106 0.69 -6.54 -6.76
N ALA A 107 1.02 -5.85 -7.86
CA ALA A 107 0.11 -5.54 -8.98
C ALA A 107 -0.20 -6.74 -9.91
N THR A 108 -0.12 -7.98 -9.42
CA THR A 108 -0.40 -9.16 -10.25
C THR A 108 -1.90 -9.25 -10.57
N ARG A 109 -2.24 -9.60 -11.83
CA ARG A 109 -3.63 -9.65 -12.30
C ARG A 109 -4.52 -10.53 -11.40
N THR A 110 -4.00 -11.68 -10.98
CA THR A 110 -4.70 -12.61 -10.07
C THR A 110 -4.91 -12.01 -8.68
N ALA A 111 -3.91 -11.35 -8.09
CA ALA A 111 -4.07 -10.68 -6.80
C ALA A 111 -5.10 -9.55 -6.88
N LEU A 112 -5.01 -8.66 -7.87
CA LEU A 112 -5.96 -7.55 -8.07
C LEU A 112 -7.41 -8.03 -8.30
N LEU A 113 -7.62 -9.11 -9.06
CA LEU A 113 -8.94 -9.70 -9.25
C LEU A 113 -9.47 -10.36 -7.97
N SER A 114 -8.66 -11.16 -7.27
CA SER A 114 -9.08 -11.79 -6.00
C SER A 114 -9.37 -10.77 -4.90
N ALA A 115 -8.54 -9.73 -4.77
CA ALA A 115 -8.68 -8.69 -3.78
C ALA A 115 -9.85 -7.75 -4.10
N GLY A 116 -10.03 -7.37 -5.36
CA GLY A 116 -11.18 -6.56 -5.79
C GLY A 116 -12.51 -7.30 -5.68
N LEU A 117 -12.54 -8.61 -5.97
CA LEU A 117 -13.73 -9.43 -5.72
C LEU A 117 -14.06 -9.51 -4.22
N VAL A 118 -13.08 -9.83 -3.37
CA VAL A 118 -13.28 -9.89 -1.91
C VAL A 118 -13.70 -8.54 -1.33
N THR A 119 -12.97 -7.46 -1.63
CA THR A 119 -13.30 -6.11 -1.15
C THR A 119 -14.62 -5.60 -1.71
N GLY A 120 -14.93 -5.85 -2.98
CA GLY A 120 -16.21 -5.44 -3.58
C GLY A 120 -17.42 -6.15 -2.97
N LEU A 121 -17.33 -7.47 -2.78
CA LEU A 121 -18.35 -8.25 -2.07
C LEU A 121 -18.47 -7.81 -0.60
N GLY A 122 -17.36 -7.45 0.06
CA GLY A 122 -17.37 -6.90 1.42
C GLY A 122 -18.00 -5.51 1.54
N VAL A 123 -17.77 -4.64 0.56
CA VAL A 123 -18.38 -3.30 0.47
C VAL A 123 -19.87 -3.41 0.18
N ALA A 124 -20.28 -4.32 -0.71
CA ALA A 124 -21.70 -4.61 -0.94
C ALA A 124 -22.36 -5.25 0.29
N ALA A 125 -21.70 -6.20 0.96
CA ALA A 125 -22.19 -6.77 2.22
C ALA A 125 -22.34 -5.71 3.30
N MET A 126 -21.38 -4.79 3.45
CA MET A 126 -21.49 -3.66 4.36
C MET A 126 -22.70 -2.79 4.02
N HIS A 127 -22.89 -2.45 2.75
CA HIS A 127 -24.05 -1.68 2.30
C HIS A 127 -25.37 -2.39 2.65
N TYR A 128 -25.52 -3.68 2.37
CA TYR A 128 -26.77 -4.39 2.68
C TYR A 128 -26.96 -4.67 4.17
N ILE A 129 -25.90 -4.82 4.97
CA ILE A 129 -25.99 -4.88 6.45
C ILE A 129 -26.38 -3.50 7.03
N GLY A 130 -25.84 -2.40 6.48
CA GLY A 130 -26.23 -1.04 6.85
C GLY A 130 -27.69 -0.75 6.51
N MET A 131 -28.15 -1.15 5.33
CA MET A 131 -29.57 -1.10 4.95
C MET A 131 -30.45 -1.95 5.87
N ALA A 132 -29.99 -3.14 6.28
CA ALA A 132 -30.69 -4.03 7.21
C ALA A 132 -30.67 -3.54 8.68
N SER A 133 -29.89 -2.51 9.02
CA SER A 133 -29.98 -1.89 10.34
C SER A 133 -31.16 -0.93 10.47
N MET A 134 -31.78 -0.51 9.35
CA MET A 134 -32.98 0.33 9.35
C MET A 134 -34.23 -0.44 9.80
N ARG A 135 -34.81 -0.01 10.91
CA ARG A 135 -36.05 -0.50 11.51
C ARG A 135 -37.15 0.55 11.35
N MET A 136 -38.14 0.28 10.50
CA MET A 136 -39.31 1.13 10.23
C MET A 136 -40.59 0.30 10.00
N ASN A 137 -41.76 0.93 10.02
CA ASN A 137 -43.06 0.26 9.89
C ASN A 137 -43.45 -0.04 8.42
N GLY A 138 -42.58 -0.77 7.71
CA GLY A 138 -42.81 -1.21 6.34
C GLY A 138 -41.85 -2.33 5.94
N ARG A 139 -42.10 -2.96 4.78
CA ARG A 139 -41.15 -3.91 4.18
C ARG A 139 -40.31 -3.21 3.11
N LEU A 140 -39.00 -3.51 3.15
CA LEU A 140 -38.07 -3.23 2.06
C LEU A 140 -38.15 -4.35 1.03
N GLU A 141 -38.63 -4.03 -0.17
CA GLU A 141 -38.59 -4.90 -1.33
C GLU A 141 -37.48 -4.41 -2.27
N TYR A 142 -36.52 -5.29 -2.54
CA TYR A 142 -35.34 -5.02 -3.37
C TYR A 142 -35.50 -5.64 -4.76
N ASP A 143 -35.26 -4.87 -5.81
CA ASP A 143 -35.09 -5.40 -7.17
C ASP A 143 -33.76 -6.19 -7.29
N PRO A 144 -33.80 -7.49 -7.65
CA PRO A 144 -32.58 -8.28 -7.88
C PRO A 144 -31.67 -7.73 -8.98
N VAL A 145 -32.20 -7.00 -9.97
CA VAL A 145 -31.39 -6.43 -11.07
C VAL A 145 -30.53 -5.28 -10.55
N ALA A 146 -31.14 -4.30 -9.88
CA ALA A 146 -30.43 -3.20 -9.22
C ALA A 146 -29.44 -3.68 -8.14
N VAL A 147 -29.80 -4.71 -7.34
CA VAL A 147 -28.87 -5.34 -6.38
C VAL A 147 -27.68 -6.01 -7.08
N THR A 148 -27.91 -6.73 -8.18
CA THR A 148 -26.83 -7.34 -8.96
C THR A 148 -25.91 -6.27 -9.57
N LEU A 149 -26.50 -5.18 -10.08
CA LEU A 149 -25.76 -4.06 -10.67
C LEU A 149 -24.92 -3.31 -9.63
N SER A 150 -25.44 -3.07 -8.42
CA SER A 150 -24.67 -2.45 -7.33
C SER A 150 -23.46 -3.31 -6.93
N VAL A 151 -23.63 -4.64 -6.84
CA VAL A 151 -22.54 -5.59 -6.54
C VAL A 151 -21.47 -5.58 -7.64
N VAL A 152 -21.87 -5.55 -8.92
CA VAL A 152 -20.92 -5.44 -10.04
C VAL A 152 -20.15 -4.12 -9.98
N ILE A 153 -20.81 -2.99 -9.68
CA ILE A 153 -20.14 -1.70 -9.50
C ILE A 153 -19.19 -1.75 -8.28
N ALA A 154 -19.59 -2.38 -7.17
CA ALA A 154 -18.75 -2.53 -5.98
C ALA A 154 -17.44 -3.29 -6.27
N VAL A 155 -17.52 -4.40 -7.02
CA VAL A 155 -16.34 -5.19 -7.43
C VAL A 155 -15.47 -4.41 -8.42
N ALA A 156 -16.07 -3.75 -9.44
CA ALA A 156 -15.32 -2.94 -10.38
C ALA A 156 -14.60 -1.76 -9.70
N ALA A 157 -15.29 -1.06 -8.80
CA ALA A 157 -14.73 0.04 -8.00
C ALA A 157 -13.60 -0.44 -7.07
N ALA A 158 -13.77 -1.59 -6.41
CA ALA A 158 -12.74 -2.18 -5.54
C ALA A 158 -11.48 -2.60 -6.33
N THR A 159 -11.64 -3.27 -7.49
CA THR A 159 -10.51 -3.59 -8.37
C THR A 159 -9.82 -2.32 -8.87
N ALA A 160 -10.57 -1.30 -9.28
CA ALA A 160 -10.01 -0.03 -9.75
C ALA A 160 -9.25 0.74 -8.64
N ALA A 161 -9.79 0.76 -7.42
CA ALA A 161 -9.15 1.37 -6.25
C ALA A 161 -7.83 0.68 -5.89
N LEU A 162 -7.83 -0.65 -5.85
CA LEU A 162 -6.63 -1.45 -5.56
C LEU A 162 -5.58 -1.36 -6.68
N TRP A 163 -6.01 -1.27 -7.94
CA TRP A 163 -5.14 -1.00 -9.08
C TRP A 163 -4.54 0.41 -9.02
N ALA A 164 -5.32 1.42 -8.62
CA ALA A 164 -4.83 2.78 -8.41
C ALA A 164 -3.76 2.82 -7.30
N ALA A 165 -3.96 2.08 -6.20
CA ALA A 165 -3.00 2.01 -5.09
C ALA A 165 -1.61 1.45 -5.45
N VAL A 166 -1.50 0.64 -6.51
CA VAL A 166 -0.20 0.18 -7.03
C VAL A 166 0.32 1.00 -8.22
N SER A 167 -0.57 1.60 -9.02
CA SER A 167 -0.19 2.24 -10.29
C SER A 167 0.04 3.75 -10.19
N VAL A 168 -0.63 4.44 -9.26
CA VAL A 168 -0.66 5.91 -9.20
C VAL A 168 0.63 6.48 -8.58
N LYS A 169 1.12 7.61 -9.12
CA LYS A 169 2.35 8.30 -8.71
C LYS A 169 2.08 9.80 -8.55
N GLY A 170 2.74 10.46 -7.60
CA GLY A 170 2.63 11.91 -7.34
C GLY A 170 1.39 12.36 -6.56
N PHE A 171 1.27 13.67 -6.34
CA PHE A 171 0.15 14.26 -5.60
C PHE A 171 -1.14 14.29 -6.44
N LEU A 172 -1.14 15.03 -7.57
CA LEU A 172 -2.29 15.26 -8.46
C LEU A 172 -2.99 13.96 -8.93
N PRO A 173 -2.30 12.94 -9.47
CA PRO A 173 -2.96 11.73 -9.96
C PRO A 173 -3.67 10.92 -8.85
N SER A 174 -3.18 11.00 -7.61
CA SER A 174 -3.84 10.39 -6.45
C SER A 174 -5.05 11.17 -5.96
N LEU A 175 -5.09 12.49 -6.15
CA LEU A 175 -6.28 13.30 -5.91
C LEU A 175 -7.37 12.95 -6.94
N GLY A 176 -7.02 12.90 -8.24
CA GLY A 176 -7.91 12.46 -9.30
C GLY A 176 -8.47 11.05 -9.06
N ALA A 177 -7.62 10.09 -8.66
CA ALA A 177 -8.05 8.75 -8.30
C ALA A 177 -9.05 8.73 -7.13
N SER A 178 -8.81 9.51 -6.07
CA SER A 178 -9.74 9.59 -4.92
C SER A 178 -11.11 10.19 -5.26
N LEU A 179 -11.18 11.13 -6.21
CA LEU A 179 -12.45 11.68 -6.71
C LEU A 179 -13.22 10.63 -7.52
N VAL A 180 -12.55 9.92 -8.44
CA VAL A 180 -13.15 8.82 -9.22
C VAL A 180 -13.62 7.67 -8.31
N MET A 181 -12.85 7.32 -7.28
CA MET A 181 -13.28 6.38 -6.25
C MET A 181 -14.52 6.90 -5.51
N GLY A 182 -14.55 8.18 -5.13
CA GLY A 182 -15.72 8.83 -4.54
C GLY A 182 -16.98 8.64 -5.40
N VAL A 183 -16.90 8.92 -6.71
CA VAL A 183 -18.02 8.75 -7.66
C VAL A 183 -18.44 7.29 -7.77
N ALA A 184 -17.49 6.35 -7.82
CA ALA A 184 -17.79 4.94 -7.97
C ALA A 184 -18.50 4.36 -6.72
N VAL A 185 -18.08 4.75 -5.52
CA VAL A 185 -18.68 4.28 -4.26
C VAL A 185 -20.04 4.95 -4.00
N THR A 186 -20.22 6.24 -4.29
CA THR A 186 -21.55 6.87 -4.20
C THR A 186 -22.49 6.32 -5.28
N GLY A 187 -22.01 6.12 -6.51
CA GLY A 187 -22.77 5.51 -7.60
C GLY A 187 -23.26 4.09 -7.27
N MET A 188 -22.41 3.28 -6.64
CA MET A 188 -22.81 1.97 -6.10
C MET A 188 -23.96 2.09 -5.09
N HIS A 189 -23.83 2.99 -4.12
CA HIS A 189 -24.86 3.20 -3.10
C HIS A 189 -26.19 3.67 -3.71
N TYR A 190 -26.18 4.68 -4.59
CA TYR A 190 -27.41 5.15 -5.22
C TYR A 190 -28.02 4.14 -6.20
N THR A 191 -27.23 3.23 -6.78
CA THR A 191 -27.73 2.09 -7.56
C THR A 191 -28.37 1.02 -6.66
N GLY A 192 -27.82 0.78 -5.47
CA GLY A 192 -28.45 -0.08 -4.46
C GLY A 192 -29.76 0.52 -3.93
N MET A 193 -29.83 1.85 -3.79
CA MET A 193 -31.02 2.59 -3.36
C MET A 193 -32.10 2.70 -4.45
N SER A 194 -31.76 2.78 -5.74
CA SER A 194 -32.76 2.89 -6.81
C SER A 194 -33.55 1.60 -7.04
N GLY A 195 -33.00 0.46 -6.60
CA GLY A 195 -33.70 -0.82 -6.52
C GLY A 195 -34.62 -0.99 -5.31
N LEU A 196 -34.74 0.03 -4.44
CA LEU A 196 -35.47 -0.05 -3.19
C LEU A 196 -36.92 0.40 -3.36
N SER A 197 -37.87 -0.44 -2.96
CA SER A 197 -39.27 -0.07 -2.84
C SER A 197 -39.77 -0.30 -1.41
N VAL A 198 -40.52 0.66 -0.88
CA VAL A 198 -41.02 0.64 0.51
C VAL A 198 -42.53 0.38 0.50
N ARG A 199 -42.96 -0.81 0.95
CA ARG A 199 -44.36 -1.06 1.25
C ARG A 199 -44.65 -0.75 2.71
N LEU A 200 -45.18 0.45 2.95
CA LEU A 200 -45.78 0.82 4.23
C LEU A 200 -47.02 -0.06 4.50
N HIS A 201 -47.21 -0.44 5.76
CA HIS A 201 -48.46 -1.05 6.22
C HIS A 201 -49.41 0.05 6.68
N GLU A 202 -50.67 0.04 6.22
CA GLU A 202 -51.66 1.05 6.63
C GLU A 202 -52.13 0.76 8.06
N ILE A 203 -51.51 1.44 9.03
CA ILE A 203 -51.88 1.35 10.45
C ILE A 203 -52.87 2.47 10.77
N HIS A 204 -54.14 2.10 10.92
CA HIS A 204 -55.27 3.02 11.12
C HIS A 204 -55.33 3.67 12.53
N ASN A 205 -54.19 3.83 13.20
CA ASN A 205 -54.06 4.40 14.55
C ASN A 205 -52.88 5.38 14.60
N SER A 206 -53.17 6.65 14.34
CA SER A 206 -52.21 7.76 14.44
C SER A 206 -51.94 8.17 15.89
N GLN A 207 -51.38 7.26 16.70
CA GLN A 207 -50.59 7.72 17.85
C GLN A 207 -49.30 8.33 17.32
N ALA A 208 -49.26 9.66 17.27
CA ALA A 208 -48.06 10.41 16.94
C ALA A 208 -46.99 10.15 18.01
N LEU A 209 -46.13 9.17 17.77
CA LEU A 209 -44.92 8.94 18.56
C LEU A 209 -43.95 10.11 18.29
N THR A 210 -44.12 11.18 19.07
CA THR A 210 -43.21 12.33 19.13
C THR A 210 -41.89 11.90 19.76
N GLY A 211 -41.07 11.19 18.99
CA GLY A 211 -39.74 10.76 19.37
C GLY A 211 -38.78 10.91 18.19
N ASP A 212 -37.64 11.53 18.45
CA ASP A 212 -36.48 11.53 17.55
C ASP A 212 -35.33 10.65 18.09
N PRO A 213 -35.43 9.31 17.98
CA PRO A 213 -34.32 8.40 18.26
C PRO A 213 -33.46 8.15 17.01
N ALA A 214 -33.96 8.48 15.82
CA ALA A 214 -33.32 8.21 14.53
C ALA A 214 -31.99 8.97 14.39
N VAL A 215 -32.06 10.28 14.63
CA VAL A 215 -30.93 11.21 14.65
C VAL A 215 -30.06 10.93 15.88
N SER A 216 -30.69 10.61 17.02
CA SER A 216 -30.06 10.49 18.34
C SER A 216 -28.97 9.41 18.45
N ILE A 217 -29.13 8.24 17.80
CA ILE A 217 -28.15 7.13 17.92
C ILE A 217 -27.04 7.21 16.86
N VAL A 218 -27.39 7.56 15.62
CA VAL A 218 -26.44 7.50 14.48
C VAL A 218 -25.42 8.63 14.53
N LEU A 219 -25.82 9.86 14.87
CA LEU A 219 -24.91 11.01 14.89
C LEU A 219 -23.76 10.87 15.89
N PRO A 220 -23.98 10.49 17.17
CA PRO A 220 -22.89 10.19 18.10
C PRO A 220 -21.97 9.08 17.60
N MET A 221 -22.49 8.08 16.89
CA MET A 221 -21.66 7.01 16.33
C MET A 221 -20.80 7.48 15.15
N MET A 222 -21.27 8.45 14.34
CA MET A 222 -20.46 9.06 13.28
C MET A 222 -19.20 9.76 13.82
N ILE A 223 -19.23 10.27 15.06
CA ILE A 223 -18.11 11.02 15.66
C ILE A 223 -16.83 10.19 15.65
N GLY A 224 -16.88 8.90 16.00
CA GLY A 224 -15.71 8.04 16.06
C GLY A 224 -14.96 7.94 14.71
N PRO A 225 -15.60 7.41 13.64
CA PRO A 225 -15.00 7.34 12.31
C PRO A 225 -14.66 8.71 11.70
N LEU A 226 -15.45 9.76 11.96
CA LEU A 226 -15.16 11.11 11.49
C LEU A 226 -13.90 11.69 12.15
N THR A 227 -13.78 11.60 13.48
CA THR A 227 -12.58 12.01 14.22
C THR A 227 -11.37 11.18 13.81
N PHE A 228 -11.53 9.86 13.60
CA PHE A 228 -10.46 9.00 13.09
C PHE A 228 -9.99 9.44 11.69
N LEU A 229 -10.90 9.77 10.77
CA LEU A 229 -10.54 10.26 9.43
C LEU A 229 -9.83 11.61 9.49
N LEU A 230 -10.24 12.52 10.37
CA LEU A 230 -9.56 13.80 10.58
C LEU A 230 -8.14 13.61 11.16
N LEU A 231 -7.98 12.74 12.17
CA LEU A 231 -6.67 12.41 12.75
C LEU A 231 -5.75 11.70 11.75
N ALA A 232 -6.27 10.74 10.97
CA ALA A 232 -5.53 10.12 9.87
C ALA A 232 -5.16 11.16 8.79
N GLY A 233 -6.03 12.13 8.53
CA GLY A 233 -5.77 13.28 7.66
C GLY A 233 -4.60 14.13 8.14
N VAL A 234 -4.58 14.47 9.43
CA VAL A 234 -3.45 15.17 10.08
C VAL A 234 -2.16 14.36 9.96
N VAL A 235 -2.18 13.07 10.33
CA VAL A 235 -1.00 12.19 10.27
C VAL A 235 -0.44 12.06 8.84
N VAL A 236 -1.31 11.95 7.84
CA VAL A 236 -0.88 11.92 6.43
C VAL A 236 -0.35 13.28 5.98
N MET A 237 -1.03 14.38 6.33
CA MET A 237 -0.62 15.74 5.92
C MET A 237 0.76 16.15 6.48
N PHE A 238 1.11 15.66 7.67
CA PHE A 238 2.42 15.89 8.28
C PHE A 238 3.48 14.80 7.97
N ASP A 239 3.20 13.81 7.11
CA ASP A 239 4.26 12.89 6.64
C ASP A 239 5.23 13.65 5.71
N PRO A 240 6.54 13.67 6.00
CA PRO A 240 7.49 14.53 5.30
C PRO A 240 7.65 14.20 3.80
N LEU A 241 7.21 13.03 3.32
CA LEU A 241 7.21 12.73 1.87
C LEU A 241 6.20 13.56 1.08
N LEU A 242 5.22 14.20 1.73
CA LEU A 242 4.33 15.19 1.10
C LEU A 242 4.90 16.61 1.13
N VAL A 243 5.87 16.91 2.02
CA VAL A 243 6.52 18.22 2.12
C VAL A 243 7.78 18.31 1.25
N LEU A 244 8.50 17.19 1.10
CA LEU A 244 9.77 17.11 0.33
C LEU A 244 9.58 16.56 -1.10
N GLY A 245 8.39 16.05 -1.42
CA GLY A 245 8.13 15.17 -2.58
C GLY A 245 8.31 15.76 -3.98
N GLU A 246 8.41 17.09 -4.12
CA GLU A 246 8.65 17.75 -5.43
C GLU A 246 10.14 17.81 -5.81
N GLY A 247 11.07 17.67 -4.84
CA GLY A 247 12.50 17.85 -5.05
C GLY A 247 13.21 16.62 -5.65
N GLU A 248 13.08 15.45 -5.00
CA GLU A 248 13.85 14.26 -5.37
C GLU A 248 13.23 13.45 -6.52
N TRP A 249 11.91 13.58 -6.76
CA TRP A 249 11.19 12.75 -7.73
C TRP A 249 11.56 13.02 -9.20
N SER A 250 12.18 14.17 -9.49
CA SER A 250 12.58 14.60 -10.84
C SER A 250 14.06 14.37 -11.14
N ALA A 251 14.86 13.89 -10.19
CA ALA A 251 16.28 13.63 -10.40
C ALA A 251 16.48 12.30 -11.17
N PRO A 252 17.10 12.30 -12.36
CA PRO A 252 17.57 11.06 -12.96
C PRO A 252 18.66 10.46 -12.07
N ALA A 253 18.59 9.16 -11.81
CA ALA A 253 19.50 8.48 -10.89
C ALA A 253 20.93 8.40 -11.47
N SER A 254 21.72 9.45 -11.26
CA SER A 254 23.16 9.47 -11.50
C SER A 254 23.82 8.42 -10.59
N GLY A 255 24.43 7.40 -11.19
CA GLY A 255 24.99 6.25 -10.48
C GLY A 255 26.03 6.65 -9.42
N GLY A 256 26.05 5.92 -8.30
CA GLY A 256 26.88 6.26 -7.16
C GLY A 256 28.38 6.07 -7.41
N ALA A 257 29.18 7.01 -6.91
CA ALA A 257 30.60 6.83 -6.60
C ALA A 257 30.79 7.14 -5.10
N GLY A 258 31.53 6.28 -4.39
CA GLY A 258 31.63 6.34 -2.93
C GLY A 258 32.54 7.48 -2.46
N GLN A 259 31.98 8.48 -1.78
CA GLN A 259 32.74 9.57 -1.18
C GLN A 259 33.25 9.19 0.23
N GLN A 260 34.43 8.56 0.33
CA GLN A 260 35.15 8.49 1.61
C GLN A 260 35.75 9.85 1.97
N PRO A 261 35.62 10.34 3.22
CA PRO A 261 36.24 11.59 3.65
C PRO A 261 37.67 11.34 4.16
N SER A 262 38.68 11.75 3.39
CA SER A 262 40.10 11.56 3.75
C SER A 262 40.95 12.82 3.54
N GLY A 263 41.61 13.27 4.61
CA GLY A 263 42.88 14.00 4.58
C GLY A 263 42.92 15.34 3.83
N GLY A 264 42.71 16.46 4.53
CA GLY A 264 43.02 17.78 3.99
C GLY A 264 44.51 18.09 4.02
N SER A 265 45.18 18.13 2.86
CA SER A 265 46.51 18.72 2.68
C SER A 265 46.54 19.58 1.41
N ARG A 266 46.93 20.85 1.54
CA ARG A 266 47.00 21.80 0.42
C ARG A 266 48.32 21.65 -0.31
N THR A 267 48.29 21.26 -1.59
CA THR A 267 49.47 21.35 -2.48
C THR A 267 49.47 22.65 -3.27
N ALA A 268 50.44 23.52 -2.98
CA ALA A 268 50.81 24.67 -3.80
C ALA A 268 51.90 24.24 -4.83
N PRO A 269 52.23 25.06 -5.86
CA PRO A 269 52.87 24.56 -7.09
C PRO A 269 54.39 24.28 -6.99
N ALA A 270 54.91 23.69 -8.06
CA ALA A 270 56.23 23.04 -8.15
C ALA A 270 57.45 23.98 -8.07
N ALA A 271 58.61 23.37 -7.74
CA ALA A 271 59.93 24.00 -7.71
C ALA A 271 60.90 23.33 -8.74
N PRO A 272 62.03 23.98 -9.11
CA PRO A 272 62.77 23.61 -10.34
C PRO A 272 63.74 22.41 -10.24
N VAL A 273 64.18 21.97 -11.42
CA VAL A 273 65.13 20.85 -11.64
C VAL A 273 66.57 21.24 -11.26
N ALA A 274 67.33 20.28 -10.71
CA ALA A 274 68.76 20.40 -10.44
C ALA A 274 69.63 19.69 -11.50
N PRO A 275 70.85 20.19 -11.84
CA PRO A 275 71.69 19.64 -12.90
C PRO A 275 72.52 18.41 -12.47
N THR A 276 72.98 17.63 -13.46
CA THR A 276 73.82 16.44 -13.29
C THR A 276 75.31 16.74 -13.03
N PRO A 277 76.03 15.86 -12.31
CA PRO A 277 77.48 15.96 -12.10
C PRO A 277 78.30 15.52 -13.35
N PRO A 278 79.59 15.92 -13.44
CA PRO A 278 80.41 15.79 -14.66
C PRO A 278 81.17 14.46 -14.83
N ASP A 279 81.67 14.25 -16.05
CA ASP A 279 82.38 13.04 -16.51
C ASP A 279 83.75 12.79 -15.85
N VAL A 280 84.17 11.51 -15.85
CA VAL A 280 85.53 11.06 -15.52
C VAL A 280 86.19 10.35 -16.71
N PRO A 281 87.52 10.50 -16.94
CA PRO A 281 88.15 10.03 -18.18
C PRO A 281 88.31 8.50 -18.30
N ALA A 282 88.48 8.04 -19.55
CA ALA A 282 88.65 6.63 -19.90
C ALA A 282 90.01 6.05 -19.49
N TYR A 283 90.09 4.71 -19.48
CA TYR A 283 91.32 3.94 -19.30
C TYR A 283 91.43 2.87 -20.41
N ASP A 284 92.64 2.65 -20.94
CA ASP A 284 92.87 1.84 -22.13
C ASP A 284 92.87 0.31 -21.90
N ARG A 285 92.68 -0.43 -22.99
CA ARG A 285 92.67 -1.90 -23.03
C ARG A 285 94.06 -2.51 -23.30
N PRO A 286 94.38 -3.65 -22.65
CA PRO A 286 95.31 -4.66 -23.18
C PRO A 286 94.64 -5.64 -24.18
N GLU A 287 95.45 -6.50 -24.82
CA GLU A 287 95.07 -7.31 -25.99
C GLU A 287 94.59 -8.76 -25.74
N ALA A 288 93.71 -9.20 -26.65
CA ALA A 288 93.60 -10.52 -27.31
C ALA A 288 93.68 -11.88 -26.56
N ALA A 289 92.59 -12.64 -26.75
CA ALA A 289 92.54 -14.09 -27.07
C ALA A 289 92.86 -15.14 -25.97
N PRO A 290 92.47 -16.43 -26.14
CA PRO A 290 91.72 -17.06 -27.26
C PRO A 290 90.31 -17.58 -26.87
N ALA A 291 89.61 -18.18 -27.83
CA ALA A 291 88.21 -18.65 -27.71
C ALA A 291 88.06 -20.18 -27.59
N TYR A 292 86.92 -20.64 -27.05
CA TYR A 292 86.46 -22.03 -27.12
C TYR A 292 84.93 -22.15 -27.00
N GLY A 293 84.32 -23.10 -27.72
CA GLY A 293 83.04 -23.73 -27.32
C GLY A 293 81.70 -23.04 -27.66
N ARG A 294 81.25 -23.16 -28.92
CA ARG A 294 79.84 -23.46 -29.28
C ARG A 294 79.88 -24.80 -30.08
N PRO A 295 78.82 -25.60 -30.24
CA PRO A 295 77.44 -25.22 -30.62
C PRO A 295 76.46 -25.41 -29.43
N GLU A 296 75.12 -25.51 -29.50
CA GLU A 296 74.12 -25.60 -30.60
C GLU A 296 72.96 -24.59 -30.37
N GLY A 297 71.74 -24.95 -30.82
CA GLY A 297 70.47 -24.31 -30.44
C GLY A 297 69.32 -24.65 -31.41
N TYR A 298 68.28 -25.33 -30.91
CA TYR A 298 66.94 -25.51 -31.50
C TYR A 298 66.00 -26.05 -30.39
N GLY A 299 64.70 -25.79 -30.31
CA GLY A 299 63.88 -24.81 -31.04
C GLY A 299 62.37 -25.07 -30.87
N SER A 300 61.65 -24.13 -30.23
CA SER A 300 60.18 -23.91 -30.28
C SER A 300 59.20 -25.10 -30.28
N ALA A 301 58.45 -25.27 -29.16
CA ALA A 301 57.04 -25.72 -29.21
C ALA A 301 56.23 -25.26 -27.97
N TYR A 302 55.33 -24.29 -28.17
CA TYR A 302 54.11 -24.05 -27.36
C TYR A 302 52.92 -24.57 -28.21
N PRO A 303 51.76 -24.98 -27.64
CA PRO A 303 50.93 -24.10 -26.80
C PRO A 303 50.08 -24.75 -25.67
N GLN A 304 49.42 -23.88 -24.88
CA GLN A 304 48.11 -24.03 -24.21
C GLN A 304 47.74 -25.36 -23.49
N SER A 305 47.35 -25.26 -22.21
CA SER A 305 45.92 -25.21 -21.85
C SER A 305 45.62 -25.00 -20.35
N TYR A 306 44.53 -24.27 -20.09
CA TYR A 306 43.55 -24.35 -18.99
C TYR A 306 43.83 -25.11 -17.67
N ASP A 307 43.62 -24.36 -16.57
CA ASP A 307 42.78 -24.68 -15.40
C ASP A 307 42.88 -26.02 -14.63
N ARG A 308 43.33 -25.87 -13.38
CA ARG A 308 42.60 -26.30 -12.15
C ARG A 308 42.70 -27.81 -11.75
N PRO A 309 42.07 -28.28 -10.64
CA PRO A 309 42.87 -28.53 -9.43
C PRO A 309 42.68 -29.94 -8.82
N ALA A 310 43.18 -30.08 -7.59
CA ALA A 310 43.02 -31.17 -6.60
C ALA A 310 44.10 -32.27 -6.62
N ASP A 311 44.66 -32.51 -5.43
CA ASP A 311 45.68 -33.53 -5.13
C ASP A 311 45.16 -34.44 -4.00
N PRO A 312 44.93 -35.74 -4.25
CA PRO A 312 44.59 -36.72 -3.23
C PRO A 312 45.68 -37.82 -3.08
N GLY A 313 46.73 -37.55 -2.32
CA GLY A 313 47.77 -38.53 -1.98
C GLY A 313 47.35 -39.61 -0.95
N PRO A 314 47.52 -40.92 -1.20
CA PRO A 314 47.13 -42.00 -0.29
C PRO A 314 48.33 -42.68 0.44
N GLY A 315 48.12 -43.23 1.65
CA GLY A 315 49.11 -44.15 2.25
C GLY A 315 48.97 -44.57 3.73
N TYR A 316 48.64 -45.85 3.95
CA TYR A 316 48.95 -46.72 5.11
C TYR A 316 48.35 -46.52 6.54
N PRO A 317 47.91 -47.63 7.21
CA PRO A 317 47.50 -47.70 8.63
C PRO A 317 48.46 -48.62 9.46
N PRO A 318 48.10 -49.17 10.64
CA PRO A 318 47.40 -48.66 11.83
C PRO A 318 48.27 -48.75 13.13
N GLN A 319 47.79 -48.23 14.27
CA GLN A 319 48.15 -48.72 15.62
C GLN A 319 47.13 -48.32 16.70
N SER A 320 47.22 -48.91 17.91
CA SER A 320 46.03 -49.20 18.73
C SER A 320 46.07 -48.85 20.23
N GLY A 321 45.07 -48.08 20.68
CA GLY A 321 44.58 -47.99 22.08
C GLY A 321 45.35 -47.06 23.05
N PRO A 322 44.85 -46.83 24.28
CA PRO A 322 43.53 -47.18 24.86
C PRO A 322 42.67 -45.94 25.27
N ARG A 323 41.48 -46.19 25.85
CA ARG A 323 40.47 -45.23 26.37
C ARG A 323 40.02 -45.64 27.81
N PRO A 324 39.17 -44.89 28.54
CA PRO A 324 38.76 -43.48 28.39
C PRO A 324 39.45 -42.66 29.52
N PRO A 325 38.86 -42.20 30.66
CA PRO A 325 37.49 -41.80 31.10
C PRO A 325 37.32 -40.25 31.08
N SER A 326 36.33 -39.57 31.68
CA SER A 326 34.84 -39.63 31.68
C SER A 326 34.27 -38.41 32.46
N THR A 327 33.13 -37.82 32.03
CA THR A 327 32.19 -36.92 32.79
C THR A 327 32.70 -35.56 33.35
N PRO A 328 31.82 -34.60 33.72
CA PRO A 328 30.48 -34.21 33.18
C PRO A 328 30.39 -32.68 32.87
N PRO A 329 29.27 -32.15 32.31
CA PRO A 329 29.12 -30.72 32.01
C PRO A 329 28.61 -29.87 33.21
N SER A 330 28.75 -28.55 33.09
CA SER A 330 28.20 -27.56 34.04
C SER A 330 27.38 -26.47 33.31
N TRP A 331 26.07 -26.48 33.57
CA TRP A 331 25.09 -25.37 33.53
C TRP A 331 25.24 -24.29 32.45
#